data_AF-A0A3D5KK94-F1
#
_entry.id   AF-A0A3D5KK94-F1
#
_cell.length_a   1.000
_cell.length_b   1.000
_cell.length_c   1.000
_cell.angle_alpha   90.00
_cell.angle_beta   90.00
_cell.angle_gamma   90.00
#
_symmetry.space_group_name_H-M   'P 1'
#
loop_
_entity.id
_entity.type
_entity.pdbx_description
1 polymer ?
#
loop_
_entity_poly.entity_id
_entity_poly.type
_entity_poly.pdbx_seq_one_letter_code
_entity_poly.pdbx_strand_id
1 'polypeptide(L)' 'MDYSSVLKFIYERGGTGNVMEALGWDASRFDEGSKLALELDNLNYVKTLYSNFNKNVIVVELTLVGIAEAKR' A
#
# COMPACT_ATOMS: atom_id res chain seq x y z
N MET A 1 10.67 -8.66 0.56
CA MET A 1 9.71 -8.30 1.63
C MET A 1 8.37 -8.89 1.20
N ASP A 2 7.60 -9.51 2.10
CA ASP A 2 6.30 -10.10 1.70
C ASP A 2 5.23 -9.02 1.62
N TYR A 3 4.91 -8.62 0.38
CA TYR A 3 3.92 -7.59 0.08
C TYR A 3 2.47 -8.11 0.15
N SER A 4 2.28 -9.44 0.24
CA SER A 4 0.95 -10.08 0.22
C SER A 4 0.08 -9.58 1.37
N SER A 5 0.68 -9.35 2.55
CA SER A 5 0.00 -8.81 3.72
C SER A 5 -0.60 -7.42 3.48
N VAL A 6 0.14 -6.52 2.82
CA VAL A 6 -0.33 -5.17 2.49
C VAL A 6 -1.45 -5.22 1.46
N LEU A 7 -1.29 -6.01 0.40
CA LEU A 7 -2.31 -6.15 -0.64
C LEU A 7 -3.61 -6.77 -0.10
N LYS A 8 -3.51 -7.81 0.74
CA LYS A 8 -4.66 -8.43 1.42
C LYS A 8 -5.38 -7.44 2.34
N PHE A 9 -4.62 -6.72 3.16
CA PHE A 9 -5.16 -5.71 4.06
C PHE A 9 -5.98 -4.64 3.32
N ILE A 10 -5.48 -4.17 2.18
CA ILE A 10 -6.16 -3.17 1.35
C ILE A 10 -7.38 -3.78 0.65
N TYR A 11 -7.26 -5.01 0.14
CA TYR A 11 -8.35 -5.72 -0.52
C TYR A 11 -9.55 -5.93 0.42
N GLU A 12 -9.31 -6.35 1.67
CA GLU A 12 -10.34 -6.55 2.70
C GLU A 12 -11.08 -5.25 3.06
N ARG A 13 -10.50 -4.08 2.76
CA ARG A 13 -11.09 -2.75 2.98
C ARG A 13 -11.78 -2.16 1.75
N GLY A 14 -12.00 -2.97 0.71
CA GLY A 14 -12.68 -2.54 -0.51
C GLY A 14 -11.74 -2.01 -1.59
N GLY A 15 -10.44 -2.31 -1.50
CA GLY A 15 -9.47 -2.05 -2.56
C GLY A 15 -8.80 -0.68 -2.53
N THR A 16 -9.11 0.16 -1.55
CA THR A 16 -8.35 1.39 -1.25
C THR A 16 -7.92 1.37 0.21
N GLY A 17 -6.68 1.79 0.50
CA GLY A 17 -6.17 1.74 1.87
C GLY A 17 -4.86 2.49 2.07
N ASN A 18 -4.47 2.63 3.33
CA ASN A 18 -3.21 3.26 3.73
C ASN A 18 -2.11 2.22 3.94
N VAL A 19 -1.00 2.34 3.21
CA VAL A 19 0.15 1.43 3.33
C VAL A 19 0.77 1.49 4.72
N MET A 20 0.85 2.68 5.34
CA MET A 20 1.43 2.82 6.69
C MET A 20 0.59 2.09 7.74
N GLU A 21 -0.74 2.14 7.60
CA GLU A 21 -1.68 1.42 8.47
C GLU A 21 -1.55 -0.09 8.29
N ALA A 22 -1.46 -0.56 7.03
CA ALA A 22 -1.31 -1.98 6.71
C ALA A 22 -0.04 -2.59 7.32
N LEU A 23 1.03 -1.80 7.41
CA LEU A 23 2.31 -2.20 7.98
C LEU A 23 2.41 -2.00 9.50
N GLY A 24 1.46 -1.26 10.10
CA GLY A 24 1.55 -0.81 11.48
C GLY A 24 2.73 0.12 11.75
N TRP A 25 3.16 0.90 10.74
CA TRP A 25 4.33 1.78 10.83
C TRP A 25 3.92 3.21 11.16
N ASP A 26 4.76 3.87 11.97
CA ASP A 26 4.65 5.30 12.25
C ASP A 26 5.48 6.15 11.26
N ALA A 27 5.42 7.47 11.44
CA ALA A 27 6.08 8.43 10.55
C ALA A 27 7.61 8.29 10.51
N SER A 28 8.25 7.66 11.50
CA SER A 28 9.70 7.43 11.48
C SER A 28 10.13 6.50 10.34
N ARG A 29 9.21 5.68 9.82
CA ARG A 29 9.44 4.74 8.71
C ARG A 29 8.74 5.16 7.41
N PHE A 30 8.31 6.41 7.32
CA PHE A 30 7.55 6.90 6.17
C PHE A 30 8.30 6.76 4.84
N ASP A 31 9.62 6.97 4.85
CA ASP A 31 10.45 6.81 3.66
C ASP A 31 10.49 5.36 3.18
N GLU A 32 10.52 4.40 4.10
CA GLU A 32 10.44 2.97 3.79
C GLU A 32 9.06 2.62 3.23
N GLY A 33 7.99 3.13 3.84
CA GLY A 33 6.63 2.95 3.35
C GLY A 33 6.41 3.56 1.97
N SER A 34 7.02 4.71 1.69
CA SER A 34 6.95 5.38 0.39
C SER A 34 7.70 4.60 -0.69
N LYS A 35 8.88 4.07 -0.38
CA LYS A 35 9.61 3.15 -1.27
C LYS A 35 8.79 1.92 -1.57
N LEU A 36 8.16 1.32 -0.56
CA LEU A 36 7.29 0.17 -0.76
C LEU A 36 6.11 0.51 -1.68
N ALA A 37 5.40 1.61 -1.41
CA ALA A 37 4.26 2.01 -2.24
C ALA A 37 4.69 2.23 -3.71
N LEU A 38 5.86 2.83 -3.93
CA LEU A 38 6.44 2.99 -5.26
C LEU A 38 6.81 1.65 -5.92
N GLU A 39 7.36 0.69 -5.16
CA GLU A 39 7.61 -0.67 -5.65
C GLU A 39 6.31 -1.35 -6.11
N LEU A 40 5.24 -1.25 -5.31
CA LEU A 40 3.93 -1.82 -5.65
C LEU A 40 3.28 -1.13 -6.86
N ASP A 41 3.47 0.18 -6.99
CA ASP A 41 2.99 0.96 -8.13
C ASP A 41 3.74 0.55 -9.42
N ASN A 42 5.07 0.43 -9.35
CA ASN A 42 5.90 -0.04 -10.46
C ASN A 42 5.59 -1.49 -10.90
N LEU A 43 5.16 -2.34 -9.97
CA LEU A 43 4.66 -3.69 -10.26
C LEU A 43 3.21 -3.70 -10.79
N ASN A 44 2.60 -2.51 -10.92
CA ASN A 44 1.21 -2.32 -11.31
C ASN A 44 0.23 -3.03 -10.36
N TYR A 45 0.57 -3.21 -9.08
CA TYR A 45 -0.33 -3.77 -8.07
C TYR A 45 -1.23 -2.73 -7.45
N VAL A 46 -0.70 -1.52 -7.28
CA VAL A 46 -1.46 -0.39 -6.72
C VAL A 46 -1.27 0.85 -7.59
N LYS A 47 -2.10 1.87 -7.34
CA LYS A 47 -1.88 3.23 -7.79
C LYS A 47 -1.86 4.14 -6.58
N THR A 48 -0.81 4.93 -6.41
CA THR A 48 -0.74 5.91 -5.32
C THR A 48 -1.70 7.06 -5.58
N LEU A 49 -2.63 7.30 -4.65
CA LEU A 49 -3.63 8.38 -4.74
C LEU A 49 -3.20 9.62 -3.96
N TYR A 50 -2.59 9.42 -2.78
CA TYR A 50 -2.21 10.51 -1.89
C TYR A 50 -1.08 10.07 -0.95
N SER A 51 -0.09 10.93 -0.73
CA SER A 51 1.01 10.69 0.22
C SER A 51 1.28 11.94 1.04
N ASN A 52 1.37 11.80 2.36
CA ASN A 52 1.64 12.90 3.28
C ASN A 52 2.37 12.42 4.55
N PHE A 53 3.63 12.87 4.69
CA PHE A 53 4.49 12.56 5.83
C PHE A 53 3.91 13.04 7.17
N ASN A 54 3.46 14.30 7.24
CA ASN A 54 2.96 14.90 8.49
C ASN A 54 1.72 14.20 9.05
N LYS A 55 0.95 13.52 8.18
CA LYS A 55 -0.24 12.75 8.55
C LYS A 55 0.04 11.24 8.67
N ASN A 56 1.25 10.78 8.37
CA ASN A 56 1.63 9.37 8.28
C ASN A 56 0.69 8.54 7.38
N VAL A 57 0.39 9.05 6.19
CA VAL A 57 -0.52 8.39 5.24
C VAL A 57 0.10 8.25 3.86
N ILE A 58 -0.07 7.05 3.29
CA ILE A 58 0.23 6.72 1.91
C ILE A 58 -0.96 5.93 1.39
N VAL A 59 -1.93 6.63 0.82
CA VAL A 59 -3.18 6.08 0.32
C VAL A 59 -2.98 5.56 -1.09
N VAL A 60 -3.34 4.30 -1.29
CA VAL A 60 -3.24 3.60 -2.57
C VAL A 60 -4.55 2.89 -2.89
N GLU A 61 -4.81 2.68 -4.18
CA GLU A 61 -5.90 1.86 -4.71
C GLU A 61 -5.33 0.64 -5.43
N LEU A 62 -5.92 -0.54 -5.26
CA LEU A 62 -5.52 -1.74 -5.98
C LEU A 62 -5.90 -1.64 -7.46
N THR A 63 -4.98 -2.07 -8.33
CA THR A 63 -5.31 -2.32 -9.74
C THR A 63 -6.00 -3.68 -9.88
N LEU A 64 -6.45 -4.02 -11.10
CA LEU A 64 -6.93 -5.37 -11.41
C LEU A 64 -5.85 -6.45 -11.15
N VAL A 65 -4.58 -6.14 -11.39
CA VAL A 65 -3.47 -7.06 -11.14
C VAL A 65 -3.25 -7.22 -9.64
N GLY A 66 -3.26 -6.12 -8.88
CA GLY A 66 -3.16 -6.16 -7.42
C GLY A 66 -4.31 -6.91 -6.75
N ILE A 67 -5.54 -6.77 -7.26
CA ILE A 67 -6.70 -7.55 -6.78
C ILE A 67 -6.49 -9.05 -7.01
N ALA A 68 -5.98 -9.44 -8.19
CA ALA A 68 -5.71 -10.84 -8.49
C ALA A 68 -4.63 -11.41 -7.56
N GLU A 69 -3.59 -10.63 -7.28
CA GLU A 69 -2.50 -11.04 -6.38
C GLU A 69 -2.93 -11.09 -4.91
N ALA A 70 -3.74 -10.15 -4.44
CA ALA A 70 -4.26 -10.12 -3.07
C ALA A 70 -5.11 -11.36 -2.72
N LYS A 71 -5.75 -11.99 -3.71
CA LYS A 71 -6.60 -13.18 -3.55
C LYS A 71 -5.82 -14.50 -3.46
N ARG A 72 -4.53 -14.49 -3.75
CA ARG A 72 -3.66 -15.68 -3.68
C ARG A 72 -3.23 -15.96 -2.24
#